data_AF-A0A3Q2CF04-F1
#
_entry.id   AF-A0A3Q2CF04-F1
#
_cell.length_a   1.000
_cell.length_b   1.000
_cell.length_c   1.000
_cell.angle_alpha   90.00
_cell.angle_beta   90.00
_cell.angle_gamma   90.00
#
_symmetry.space_group_name_H-M   'P 1'
#
loop_
_entity.id
_entity.type
_entity.pdbx_description
1 polymer ?
#
loop_
_entity_poly.entity_id
_entity_poly.type
_entity_poly.pdbx_seq_one_letter_code
_entity_poly.pdbx_strand_id
1 'polypeptide(L)'
;FDGKINSYEGGTLSERKKTADFLRDAVETRLRMYIPYIETWPQAMSILLLPHNIPDSLKHLSTMVDDIWYYAGDRSTDMNWYTKRAVLTGLYNTTELVMLQDSSPDFQDTWTFLDNRIQDVVNMATTAKQVQRSWNKTNVIKYVITSWFIYRK
;
A
#
# COMPACT_ATOMS: atom_id res chain seq x y z
N PHE A 1 -8.05 -36.07 -1.81
CA PHE A 1 -7.72 -34.84 -1.07
C PHE A 1 -6.70 -34.09 -1.89
N ASP A 2 -7.20 -33.48 -2.96
CA ASP A 2 -6.43 -32.76 -3.95
C ASP A 2 -7.11 -31.41 -4.14
N GLY A 3 -6.32 -30.36 -4.30
CA GLY A 3 -6.80 -29.01 -4.55
C GLY A 3 -6.43 -27.99 -3.48
N LYS A 4 -5.59 -27.04 -3.94
CA LYS A 4 -5.37 -25.69 -3.40
C LYS A 4 -4.29 -25.52 -2.34
N ILE A 5 -3.07 -25.91 -2.71
CA ILE A 5 -1.87 -25.13 -2.34
C ILE A 5 -1.23 -24.68 -3.64
N ASN A 6 -1.54 -23.47 -4.14
CA ASN A 6 -0.76 -22.68 -5.14
C ASN A 6 -1.64 -21.60 -5.81
N SER A 7 -2.08 -20.58 -5.06
CA SER A 7 -2.58 -19.33 -5.66
C SER A 7 -1.72 -18.11 -5.29
N TYR A 8 -0.49 -18.33 -4.82
CA TYR A 8 0.46 -17.25 -4.54
C TYR A 8 1.19 -16.81 -5.81
N GLU A 9 0.44 -16.36 -6.81
CA GLU A 9 1.00 -15.72 -7.99
C GLU A 9 1.28 -14.24 -7.68
N GLY A 10 2.46 -14.02 -7.10
CA GLY A 10 3.05 -12.69 -7.14
C GLY A 10 3.44 -12.36 -8.57
N GLY A 11 2.75 -11.40 -9.17
CA GLY A 11 2.95 -11.00 -10.56
C GLY A 11 4.41 -10.74 -10.95
N THR A 12 4.68 -10.89 -12.25
CA THR A 12 6.00 -10.71 -12.88
C THR A 12 6.59 -9.33 -12.58
N LEU A 13 7.90 -9.12 -12.77
CA LEU A 13 8.52 -7.81 -12.56
C LEU A 13 7.85 -6.73 -13.43
N SER A 14 7.40 -7.08 -14.64
CA SER A 14 6.64 -6.20 -15.52
C SER A 14 5.28 -5.82 -14.93
N GLU A 15 4.55 -6.78 -14.35
CA GLU A 15 3.25 -6.50 -13.73
C GLU A 15 3.38 -5.61 -12.51
N ARG A 16 4.42 -5.82 -11.69
CA ARG A 16 4.68 -4.95 -10.53
C ARG A 16 4.98 -3.51 -10.91
N LYS A 17 5.77 -3.31 -11.97
CA LYS A 17 6.03 -1.96 -12.50
C LYS A 17 4.72 -1.33 -12.98
N LYS A 18 3.93 -2.05 -13.79
CA LYS A 18 2.61 -1.59 -14.24
C LYS A 18 1.67 -1.23 -13.09
N THR A 19 1.65 -2.02 -12.00
CA THR A 19 0.87 -1.70 -10.81
C THR A 19 1.38 -0.45 -10.11
N ALA A 20 2.70 -0.31 -9.92
CA ALA A 20 3.29 0.87 -9.28
C ALA A 20 3.00 2.15 -10.08
N ASP A 21 3.19 2.09 -11.40
CA ASP A 21 2.89 3.19 -12.32
C ASP A 21 1.40 3.56 -12.26
N PHE A 22 0.50 2.56 -12.27
CA PHE A 22 -0.94 2.78 -12.14
C PHE A 22 -1.32 3.44 -10.81
N LEU A 23 -0.76 2.98 -9.69
CA LEU A 23 -1.03 3.55 -8.37
C LEU A 23 -0.59 5.02 -8.31
N ARG A 24 0.59 5.31 -8.86
CA ARG A 24 1.16 6.65 -8.94
C ARG A 24 0.25 7.58 -9.75
N ASP A 25 -0.15 7.16 -10.94
CA ASP A 25 -1.01 7.96 -11.82
C ASP A 25 -2.42 8.15 -11.24
N ALA A 26 -3.00 7.13 -10.60
CA ALA A 26 -4.31 7.22 -9.97
C ALA A 26 -4.30 8.21 -8.80
N VAL A 27 -3.27 8.15 -7.94
CA VAL A 27 -3.13 9.08 -6.80
C VAL A 27 -2.88 10.51 -7.30
N GLU A 28 -1.98 10.71 -8.26
CA GLU A 28 -1.75 12.04 -8.85
C GLU A 28 -3.04 12.59 -9.47
N THR A 29 -3.73 11.81 -10.29
CA THR A 29 -4.98 12.22 -10.94
C THR A 29 -6.01 12.66 -9.90
N ARG A 30 -6.14 11.90 -8.81
CA ARG A 30 -7.08 12.21 -7.73
C ARG A 30 -6.68 13.49 -6.97
N LEU A 31 -5.41 13.69 -6.68
CA LEU A 31 -4.90 14.87 -5.96
C LEU A 31 -4.94 16.14 -6.82
N ARG A 32 -4.70 16.02 -8.13
CA ARG A 32 -4.83 17.15 -9.08
C ARG A 32 -6.23 17.76 -9.08
N MET A 33 -7.26 16.99 -8.72
CA MET A 33 -8.63 17.53 -8.55
C MET A 33 -8.74 18.58 -7.43
N TYR A 34 -7.79 18.63 -6.50
CA TYR A 34 -7.76 19.63 -5.43
C TYR A 34 -7.10 20.95 -5.82
N ILE A 35 -6.33 21.00 -6.92
CA ILE A 35 -5.58 22.19 -7.34
C ILE A 35 -6.46 23.46 -7.36
N PRO A 36 -7.68 23.44 -7.92
CA PRO A 36 -8.54 24.63 -7.93
C PRO A 36 -9.04 25.08 -6.55
N TYR A 37 -8.97 24.20 -5.54
CA TYR A 37 -9.55 24.38 -4.20
C TYR A 37 -8.49 24.34 -3.09
N ILE A 38 -7.20 24.31 -3.43
CA ILE A 38 -6.10 24.02 -2.51
C ILE A 38 -6.03 24.99 -1.33
N GLU A 39 -6.38 26.26 -1.54
CA GLU A 39 -6.41 27.30 -0.50
C GLU A 39 -7.46 27.04 0.59
N THR A 40 -8.55 26.35 0.24
CA THR A 40 -9.67 26.02 1.13
C THR A 40 -9.66 24.55 1.57
N TRP A 41 -8.75 23.75 1.02
CA TRP A 41 -8.67 22.32 1.29
C TRP A 41 -8.31 22.00 2.76
N PRO A 42 -7.41 22.72 3.45
CA PRO A 42 -7.14 22.48 4.88
C PRO A 42 -8.38 22.62 5.78
N GLN A 43 -9.26 23.57 5.45
CA GLN A 43 -10.52 23.81 6.16
C GLN A 43 -11.50 22.67 5.87
N ALA A 44 -11.59 22.22 4.61
CA ALA A 44 -12.40 21.06 4.25
C ALA A 44 -11.94 19.79 4.98
N MET A 45 -10.62 19.53 5.05
CA MET A 45 -10.05 18.42 5.82
C MET A 45 -10.42 18.50 7.31
N SER A 46 -10.38 19.71 7.88
CA SER A 46 -10.78 19.93 9.27
C SER A 46 -12.26 19.55 9.52
N ILE A 47 -13.14 19.84 8.57
CA ILE A 47 -14.56 19.46 8.64
C ILE A 47 -14.74 17.95 8.51
N LEU A 48 -13.98 17.29 7.63
CA LEU A 48 -14.01 15.83 7.45
C LEU A 48 -13.57 15.06 8.71
N LEU A 49 -12.74 15.69 9.55
CA LEU A 49 -12.25 15.13 10.81
C LEU A 49 -13.16 15.43 12.02
N LEU A 50 -14.30 16.11 11.83
CA LEU A 50 -15.27 16.28 12.91
C LEU A 50 -15.89 14.93 13.29
N PRO A 51 -16.11 14.63 14.59
CA PRO A 51 -16.55 13.31 15.05
C PRO A 51 -17.79 12.74 14.35
N HIS A 52 -18.71 13.61 13.93
CA HIS A 52 -19.93 13.21 13.22
C HIS A 52 -19.69 12.89 11.73
N ASN A 53 -18.64 13.46 11.11
CA ASN A 53 -18.28 13.25 9.71
C ASN A 53 -17.25 12.12 9.52
N ILE A 54 -16.49 11.78 10.57
CA ILE A 54 -15.44 10.74 10.51
C ILE A 54 -15.92 9.42 9.88
N PRO A 55 -17.08 8.85 10.25
CA PRO A 55 -17.51 7.57 9.67
C PRO A 55 -17.71 7.65 8.16
N ASP A 56 -18.31 8.74 7.67
CA ASP A 56 -18.57 8.95 6.25
C ASP A 56 -17.29 9.30 5.50
N SER A 57 -16.42 10.14 6.06
CA SER A 57 -15.14 10.51 5.44
C SER A 57 -14.21 9.30 5.31
N LEU A 58 -14.12 8.46 6.34
CA LEU A 58 -13.36 7.21 6.29
C LEU A 58 -13.97 6.21 5.29
N LYS A 59 -15.30 6.14 5.19
CA LYS A 59 -15.97 5.30 4.20
C LYS A 59 -15.63 5.73 2.77
N HIS A 60 -15.66 7.04 2.48
CA HIS A 60 -15.27 7.57 1.17
C HIS A 60 -13.79 7.27 0.87
N LEU A 61 -12.91 7.49 1.85
CA LEU A 61 -11.48 7.19 1.71
C LEU A 61 -11.24 5.71 1.44
N SER A 62 -11.87 4.82 2.22
CA SER A 62 -11.75 3.36 2.02
C SER A 62 -12.29 2.94 0.66
N THR A 63 -13.43 3.47 0.22
CA THR A 63 -14.01 3.12 -1.09
C THR A 63 -13.08 3.54 -2.23
N MET A 64 -12.51 4.75 -2.15
CA MET A 64 -11.56 5.24 -3.15
C MET A 64 -10.29 4.39 -3.23
N VAL A 65 -9.72 4.02 -2.07
CA VAL A 65 -8.54 3.14 -1.99
C VAL A 65 -8.86 1.75 -2.56
N ASP A 66 -10.04 1.24 -2.27
CA ASP A 66 -10.53 -0.04 -2.80
C ASP A 66 -10.67 -0.01 -4.32
N ASP A 67 -11.25 1.06 -4.87
CA ASP A 67 -11.40 1.26 -6.31
C ASP A 67 -10.03 1.32 -7.01
N ILE A 68 -9.07 2.07 -6.46
CA ILE A 68 -7.71 2.16 -7.02
C ILE A 68 -7.07 0.76 -7.06
N TRP A 69 -7.15 -0.02 -5.98
CA TRP A 69 -6.60 -1.39 -5.97
C TRP A 69 -7.33 -2.33 -6.92
N TYR A 70 -8.66 -2.19 -7.06
CA TYR A 70 -9.46 -2.96 -7.99
C TYR A 70 -9.02 -2.74 -9.44
N TYR A 71 -8.89 -1.47 -9.85
CA TYR A 71 -8.44 -1.13 -11.20
C TYR A 71 -6.95 -1.39 -11.44
N ALA A 72 -6.13 -1.38 -10.39
CA ALA A 72 -4.73 -1.82 -10.45
C ALA A 72 -4.58 -3.34 -10.71
N GLY A 73 -5.69 -4.08 -10.72
CA GLY A 73 -5.74 -5.53 -10.99
C GLY A 73 -5.50 -6.39 -9.75
N ASP A 74 -5.55 -5.81 -8.54
CA ASP A 74 -5.38 -6.61 -7.33
C ASP A 74 -6.61 -7.49 -7.05
N ARG A 75 -6.38 -8.80 -6.97
CA ARG A 75 -7.39 -9.79 -6.57
C ARG A 75 -7.08 -10.46 -5.23
N SER A 76 -6.24 -9.82 -4.40
CA SER A 76 -5.86 -10.37 -3.10
C SER A 76 -7.05 -10.40 -2.13
N THR A 77 -7.34 -11.54 -1.51
CA THR A 77 -8.47 -11.73 -0.58
C THR A 77 -8.06 -12.00 0.87
N ASP A 78 -6.75 -12.12 1.16
CA ASP A 78 -6.23 -12.54 2.48
C ASP A 78 -5.57 -11.37 3.26
N MET A 79 -4.73 -11.63 4.27
CA MET A 79 -3.99 -10.61 5.07
C MET A 79 -3.31 -9.50 4.23
N ASN A 80 -2.90 -9.83 3.00
CA ASN A 80 -2.36 -8.89 2.02
C ASN A 80 -3.34 -7.74 1.69
N TRP A 81 -4.65 -8.00 1.72
CA TRP A 81 -5.73 -7.05 1.48
C TRP A 81 -5.71 -5.87 2.47
N TYR A 82 -5.64 -6.16 3.78
CA TYR A 82 -5.61 -5.15 4.84
C TYR A 82 -4.33 -4.33 4.78
N THR A 83 -3.18 -5.00 4.59
CA THR A 83 -1.89 -4.31 4.50
C THR A 83 -1.83 -3.39 3.29
N LYS A 84 -2.26 -3.85 2.11
CA LYS A 84 -2.27 -3.03 0.89
C LYS A 84 -3.14 -1.78 1.02
N ARG A 85 -4.33 -1.91 1.62
CA ARG A 85 -5.22 -0.78 1.89
C ARG A 85 -4.61 0.18 2.89
N ALA A 86 -4.11 -0.31 4.03
CA ALA A 86 -3.46 0.54 5.02
C ALA A 86 -2.27 1.32 4.43
N VAL A 87 -1.45 0.67 3.60
CA VAL A 87 -0.30 1.29 2.94
C VAL A 87 -0.75 2.35 1.93
N LEU A 88 -1.72 2.05 1.05
CA LEU A 88 -2.20 3.02 0.06
C LEU A 88 -2.93 4.19 0.73
N THR A 89 -3.72 3.95 1.77
CA THR A 89 -4.36 5.00 2.58
C THR A 89 -3.30 5.92 3.22
N GLY A 90 -2.26 5.34 3.82
CA GLY A 90 -1.17 6.12 4.42
C GLY A 90 -0.41 6.94 3.38
N LEU A 91 -0.10 6.33 2.23
CA LEU A 91 0.55 7.01 1.11
C LEU A 91 -0.29 8.17 0.58
N TYR A 92 -1.59 7.96 0.37
CA TYR A 92 -2.52 9.00 -0.09
C TYR A 92 -2.56 10.18 0.89
N ASN A 93 -2.86 9.91 2.17
CA ASN A 93 -3.01 10.95 3.18
C ASN A 93 -1.71 11.74 3.41
N THR A 94 -0.56 11.06 3.41
CA THR A 94 0.73 11.75 3.57
C THR A 94 1.08 12.61 2.36
N THR A 95 0.79 12.14 1.15
CA THR A 95 0.99 12.93 -0.08
C THR A 95 0.04 14.13 -0.14
N GLU A 96 -1.21 13.96 0.28
CA GLU A 96 -2.19 15.06 0.42
C GLU A 96 -1.70 16.14 1.39
N LEU A 97 -1.13 15.75 2.54
CA LEU A 97 -0.56 16.70 3.52
C LEU A 97 0.71 17.41 3.02
N VAL A 98 1.53 16.74 2.20
CA VAL A 98 2.69 17.36 1.55
C VAL A 98 2.23 18.37 0.51
N MET A 99 1.22 18.02 -0.30
CA MET A 99 0.65 18.89 -1.33
C MET A 99 0.14 20.22 -0.77
N LEU A 100 -0.43 20.21 0.44
CA LEU A 100 -0.89 21.42 1.13
C LEU A 100 0.22 22.43 1.46
N GLN A 101 1.47 21.96 1.57
CA GLN A 101 2.63 22.79 1.94
C GLN A 101 3.53 23.09 0.73
N ASP A 102 3.22 22.50 -0.42
CA ASP A 102 4.04 22.58 -1.62
C ASP A 102 3.71 23.85 -2.41
N SER A 103 4.76 24.65 -2.67
CA SER A 103 4.71 25.88 -3.47
C SER A 103 5.58 25.79 -4.73
N SER A 104 6.10 24.60 -5.04
CA SER A 104 6.87 24.32 -6.23
C SER A 104 5.99 24.41 -7.50
N PRO A 105 6.58 24.72 -8.67
CA PRO A 105 5.83 24.79 -9.91
C PRO A 105 5.12 23.47 -10.24
N ASP A 106 3.80 23.50 -10.44
CA ASP A 106 2.96 22.31 -10.69
C ASP A 106 3.09 21.20 -9.62
N PHE A 107 3.40 21.54 -8.36
CA PHE A 107 3.52 20.58 -7.25
C PHE A 107 4.60 19.48 -7.48
N GLN A 108 5.69 19.83 -8.17
CA GLN A 108 6.80 18.91 -8.47
C GLN A 108 7.36 18.20 -7.24
N ASP A 109 7.46 18.89 -6.09
CA ASP A 109 7.98 18.31 -4.86
C ASP A 109 7.01 17.25 -4.30
N THR A 110 5.70 17.48 -4.41
CA THR A 110 4.65 16.50 -4.07
C THR A 110 4.76 15.25 -4.94
N TRP A 111 4.93 15.40 -6.25
CA TRP A 111 5.02 14.25 -7.16
C TRP A 111 6.31 13.46 -6.94
N THR A 112 7.41 14.15 -6.65
CA THR A 112 8.68 13.51 -6.25
C THR A 112 8.51 12.73 -4.94
N PHE A 113 7.79 13.31 -3.96
CA PHE A 113 7.47 12.60 -2.72
C PHE A 113 6.60 11.36 -2.99
N LEU A 114 5.59 11.47 -3.83
CA LEU A 114 4.73 10.35 -4.23
C LEU A 114 5.53 9.21 -4.87
N ASP A 115 6.42 9.53 -5.82
CA ASP A 115 7.27 8.54 -6.49
C ASP A 115 8.14 7.77 -5.48
N ASN A 116 8.73 8.48 -4.51
CA ASN A 116 9.50 7.87 -3.42
C ASN A 116 8.63 6.94 -2.55
N ARG A 117 7.40 7.35 -2.21
CA ARG A 117 6.48 6.51 -1.42
C ARG A 117 6.06 5.26 -2.18
N ILE A 118 5.80 5.36 -3.49
CA ILE A 118 5.47 4.22 -4.34
C ILE A 118 6.65 3.23 -4.40
N GLN A 119 7.87 3.74 -4.52
CA GLN A 119 9.08 2.90 -4.49
C GLN A 119 9.22 2.15 -3.15
N ASP A 120 8.88 2.80 -2.03
CA ASP A 120 8.87 2.14 -0.72
C ASP A 120 7.85 0.99 -0.65
N VAL A 121 6.66 1.15 -1.23
CA VAL A 121 5.67 0.06 -1.32
C VAL A 121 6.22 -1.14 -2.10
N VAL A 122 6.86 -0.87 -3.25
CA VAL A 122 7.48 -1.91 -4.07
C VAL A 122 8.58 -2.63 -3.30
N ASN A 123 9.45 -1.86 -2.63
CA ASN A 123 10.55 -2.40 -1.83
C ASN A 123 10.03 -3.25 -0.67
N MET A 124 9.04 -2.77 0.09
CA MET A 124 8.40 -3.52 1.17
C MET A 124 7.84 -4.87 0.69
N ALA A 125 7.17 -4.88 -0.46
CA ALA A 125 6.65 -6.11 -1.05
C ALA A 125 7.76 -7.10 -1.43
N THR A 126 8.93 -6.61 -1.87
CA THR A 126 10.08 -7.48 -2.16
C THR A 126 10.75 -8.02 -0.90
N THR A 127 10.93 -7.19 0.13
CA THR A 127 11.54 -7.57 1.41
C THR A 127 10.67 -8.60 2.14
N ALA A 128 9.35 -8.39 2.19
CA ALA A 128 8.42 -9.36 2.78
C ALA A 128 8.54 -10.74 2.12
N LYS A 129 8.65 -10.79 0.78
CA LYS A 129 8.89 -12.04 0.03
C LYS A 129 10.23 -12.67 0.36
N GLN A 130 11.29 -11.88 0.50
CA GLN A 130 12.63 -12.39 0.87
C GLN A 130 12.63 -12.98 2.28
N VAL A 131 12.00 -12.30 3.25
CA VAL A 131 11.85 -12.79 4.62
C VAL A 131 11.07 -14.09 4.63
N GLN A 132 9.93 -14.17 3.93
CA GLN A 132 9.15 -15.40 3.83
C GLN A 132 9.96 -16.56 3.23
N ARG A 133 10.73 -16.30 2.17
CA ARG A 133 11.62 -17.30 1.55
C ARG A 133 12.72 -17.75 2.49
N SER A 134 13.32 -16.82 3.23
CA SER A 134 14.33 -17.13 4.24
C SER A 134 13.73 -18.01 5.33
N TRP A 135 12.58 -17.63 5.89
CA TRP A 135 11.88 -18.37 6.94
C TRP A 135 11.53 -19.80 6.50
N ASN A 136 11.04 -19.97 5.26
CA ASN A 136 10.74 -21.29 4.69
C ASN A 136 12.00 -22.15 4.47
N LYS A 137 13.15 -21.53 4.14
CA LYS A 137 14.44 -22.21 4.03
C LYS A 137 14.99 -22.61 5.41
N THR A 138 14.75 -21.81 6.45
CA THR A 138 15.24 -22.03 7.82
C THR A 138 14.39 -23.03 8.63
N ASN A 139 13.62 -23.92 7.98
CA ASN A 139 13.14 -25.16 8.60
C ASN A 139 14.26 -25.99 9.26
N VAL A 140 15.53 -25.64 9.03
CA VAL A 140 16.70 -26.03 9.82
C VAL A 140 16.54 -25.80 11.33
N ILE A 141 15.83 -24.76 11.80
CA ILE A 141 15.55 -24.58 13.25
C ILE A 141 14.62 -25.68 13.77
N LYS A 142 13.66 -26.13 12.93
CA LYS A 142 12.87 -27.33 13.21
C LYS A 142 13.80 -28.54 13.35
N TYR A 143 14.73 -28.77 12.40
CA TYR A 143 15.69 -29.88 12.50
C TYR A 143 16.62 -29.78 13.71
N VAL A 144 17.12 -28.60 14.07
CA VAL A 144 18.01 -28.41 15.24
C VAL A 144 17.25 -28.66 16.54
N ILE A 145 16.02 -28.14 16.70
CA ILE A 145 15.20 -28.36 17.90
C ILE A 145 14.72 -29.81 17.98
N THR A 146 14.30 -30.41 16.86
CA THR A 146 13.84 -31.81 16.84
C THR A 146 15.01 -32.77 17.06
N SER A 147 16.20 -32.48 16.52
CA SER A 147 17.41 -33.29 16.76
C SER A 147 17.89 -33.17 18.20
N TRP A 148 17.76 -31.99 18.84
CA TRP A 148 18.09 -31.81 20.26
C TRP A 148 17.11 -32.54 21.20
N PHE A 149 15.83 -32.67 20.81
CA PHE A 149 14.84 -33.47 21.53
C PHE A 149 14.99 -34.98 21.33
N ILE A 150 15.43 -35.43 20.15
CA ILE A 150 15.66 -36.85 19.85
C ILE A 150 16.95 -37.38 20.50
N TYR A 151 17.99 -36.55 20.63
CA TYR A 151 19.27 -36.92 21.25
C TYR A 151 19.32 -36.78 22.79
N ARG A 152 18.25 -36.27 23.42
CA ARG A 152 18.14 -36.13 24.89
C ARG A 152 17.24 -37.21 25.51
N LYS A 153 17.39 -38.47 25.07
CA LYS A 153 16.89 -39.67 25.74
C LYS A 153 18.04 -40.57 26.12
#